data_AF-A0A963M0L4-F1
#
_entry.id   AF-A0A963M0L4-F1
#
_cell.length_a   1.000
_cell.length_b   1.000
_cell.length_c   1.000
_cell.angle_alpha   90.00
_cell.angle_beta   90.00
_cell.angle_gamma   90.00
#
_symmetry.space_group_name_H-M   'P 1'
#
loop_
_entity.id
_entity.type
_entity.pdbx_description
1 polymer ?
#
loop_
_entity_poly.entity_id
_entity_poly.type
_entity_poly.pdbx_seq_one_letter_code
_entity_poly.pdbx_strand_id
1 'polypeptide(L)'
;QLLVETARRWLVAASPEREWIVRHALRWAVKQGDAQALDVLGFGSRAQVRVDEICIRPDAIPVGGSVQLAFVLYSTARRRQDLLIDLAVHYVKAGGGTSAKVFKLKSLQLASGDAVRLQKKISLANLTTRRHYPGVHRVEALVNGQPMPIGSFTVTG
;
A
#
# COMPACT_ATOMS: atom_id res chain seq x y z
N GLN A 1 13.08 17.85 -0.62
CA GLN A 1 14.06 18.20 -1.66
C GLN A 1 15.37 17.43 -1.52
N LEU A 2 16.17 17.61 -0.45
CA LEU A 2 17.49 16.96 -0.31
C LEU A 2 17.50 15.41 -0.42
N LEU A 3 16.50 14.72 0.15
CA LEU A 3 16.41 13.25 0.11
C LEU A 3 16.29 12.69 -1.31
N VAL A 4 15.34 13.21 -2.10
CA VAL A 4 15.07 12.78 -3.47
C VAL A 4 16.26 13.08 -4.37
N GLU A 5 16.84 14.28 -4.26
CA GLU A 5 18.02 14.66 -5.04
C GLU A 5 19.21 13.76 -4.75
N THR A 6 19.45 13.46 -3.47
CA THR A 6 20.52 12.53 -3.06
C THR A 6 20.26 11.13 -3.60
N ALA A 7 19.02 10.64 -3.51
CA ALA A 7 18.64 9.34 -4.05
C ALA A 7 18.88 9.25 -5.57
N ARG A 8 18.51 10.28 -6.35
CA ARG A 8 18.78 10.32 -7.80
C ARG A 8 20.27 10.23 -8.09
N ARG A 9 21.10 11.04 -7.42
CA ARG A 9 22.56 10.99 -7.58
C ARG A 9 23.13 9.61 -7.25
N TRP A 10 22.63 8.98 -6.18
CA TRP A 10 23.08 7.67 -5.74
C TRP A 10 22.59 6.52 -6.63
N LEU A 11 21.64 6.74 -7.55
CA LEU A 11 21.23 5.70 -8.49
C LEU A 11 22.05 5.68 -9.78
N VAL A 12 22.83 6.73 -10.09
CA VAL A 12 23.62 6.82 -11.33
C VAL A 12 24.71 5.73 -11.35
N ALA A 13 24.55 4.71 -12.20
CA ALA A 13 25.43 3.53 -12.27
C ALA A 13 25.57 2.81 -10.91
N ALA A 14 24.45 2.62 -10.21
CA ALA A 14 24.43 1.96 -8.91
C ALA A 14 24.70 0.46 -8.98
N SER A 15 25.43 -0.03 -7.98
CA SER A 15 25.45 -1.45 -7.66
C SER A 15 24.11 -1.86 -7.02
N PRO A 16 23.76 -3.16 -7.02
CA PRO A 16 22.56 -3.66 -6.37
C PRO A 16 22.44 -3.25 -4.89
N GLU A 17 23.56 -3.16 -4.16
CA GLU A 17 23.61 -2.76 -2.76
C GLU A 17 23.22 -1.29 -2.59
N ARG A 18 23.74 -0.41 -3.47
CA ARG A 18 23.40 1.01 -3.43
C ARG A 18 21.95 1.26 -3.84
N GLU A 19 21.44 0.52 -4.82
CA GLU A 19 20.01 0.54 -5.13
C GLU A 19 19.17 0.10 -3.92
N TRP A 20 19.59 -0.94 -3.21
CA TRP A 20 18.91 -1.40 -2.00
C TRP A 20 18.89 -0.32 -0.91
N ILE A 21 20.00 0.37 -0.68
CA ILE A 21 20.09 1.50 0.28
C ILE A 21 19.09 2.59 -0.11
N VAL A 22 19.08 2.99 -1.39
CA VAL A 22 18.16 4.03 -1.89
C VAL A 22 16.70 3.60 -1.70
N ARG A 23 16.33 2.37 -2.08
CA ARG A 23 14.97 1.84 -1.87
C ARG A 23 14.60 1.83 -0.39
N HIS A 24 15.54 1.48 0.49
CA HIS A 24 15.30 1.48 1.93
C HIS A 24 15.08 2.90 2.46
N ALA A 25 15.93 3.86 2.07
CA ALA A 25 15.84 5.26 2.49
C ALA A 25 14.54 5.93 2.02
N LEU A 26 14.08 5.65 0.80
CA LEU A 26 12.84 6.19 0.25
C LEU A 26 11.58 5.50 0.77
N ARG A 27 11.71 4.37 1.49
CA ARG A 27 10.56 3.52 1.89
C ARG A 27 9.48 4.29 2.63
N TRP A 28 9.85 5.24 3.50
CA TRP A 28 8.88 6.03 4.24
C TRP A 28 8.13 7.01 3.32
N ALA A 29 8.84 7.76 2.48
CA ALA A 29 8.24 8.71 1.53
C ALA A 29 7.31 8.02 0.53
N VAL A 30 7.74 6.86 0.00
CA VAL A 30 6.91 6.02 -0.88
C VAL A 30 5.62 5.58 -0.19
N LYS A 31 5.67 5.24 1.10
CA LYS A 31 4.45 4.89 1.86
C LYS A 31 3.51 6.07 2.09
N GLN A 32 4.02 7.30 2.03
CA GLN A 32 3.18 8.51 2.06
C GLN A 32 2.64 8.88 0.67
N GLY A 33 2.97 8.12 -0.37
CA GLY A 33 2.59 8.44 -1.75
C GLY A 33 3.38 9.61 -2.34
N ASP A 34 4.59 9.91 -1.83
CA ASP A 34 5.42 10.99 -2.36
C ASP A 34 5.76 10.74 -3.84
N ALA A 35 5.24 11.61 -4.71
CA ALA A 35 5.35 11.44 -6.16
C ALA A 35 6.80 11.47 -6.65
N GLN A 36 7.66 12.28 -6.02
CA GLN A 36 9.06 12.35 -6.41
C GLN A 36 9.84 11.10 -5.99
N ALA A 37 9.60 10.58 -4.79
CA ALA A 37 10.20 9.34 -4.33
C ALA A 37 9.73 8.13 -5.15
N LEU A 38 8.46 8.10 -5.54
CA LEU A 38 7.91 7.10 -6.45
C LEU A 38 8.57 7.18 -7.83
N ASP A 39 8.71 8.39 -8.38
CA ASP A 39 9.39 8.62 -9.66
C ASP A 39 10.84 8.14 -9.64
N VAL A 40 11.59 8.43 -8.58
CA VAL A 40 12.97 7.93 -8.41
C VAL A 40 13.06 6.40 -8.46
N LEU A 41 12.02 5.70 -8.02
CA LEU A 41 11.96 4.24 -8.03
C LEU A 41 11.30 3.65 -9.29
N GLY A 42 10.94 4.47 -10.28
CA GLY A 42 10.30 4.03 -11.53
C GLY A 42 8.78 3.91 -11.47
N PHE A 43 8.14 4.41 -10.41
CA PHE A 43 6.69 4.33 -10.17
C PHE A 43 6.00 5.71 -10.20
N GLY A 44 6.64 6.73 -10.80
CA GLY A 44 6.10 8.10 -10.85
C GLY A 44 4.91 8.27 -11.79
N SER A 45 4.72 7.35 -12.73
CA SER A 45 3.59 7.38 -13.65
C SER A 45 2.30 6.94 -12.94
N ARG A 46 1.22 7.69 -13.21
CA ARG A 46 -0.13 7.31 -12.80
C ARG A 46 -0.46 5.90 -13.30
N ALA A 47 -0.73 4.99 -12.37
CA ALA A 47 -1.17 3.64 -12.71
C ALA A 47 -2.51 3.70 -13.44
N GLN A 48 -2.60 2.99 -14.57
CA GLN A 48 -3.82 2.82 -15.35
C GLN A 48 -4.40 1.46 -15.03
N VAL A 49 -5.12 1.40 -13.91
CA VAL A 49 -5.75 0.18 -13.41
C VAL A 49 -7.15 0.49 -12.88
N ARG A 50 -8.00 -0.54 -12.84
CA ARG A 50 -9.22 -0.56 -12.03
C ARG A 50 -9.11 -1.65 -10.96
N VAL A 51 -9.72 -1.42 -9.81
CA VAL A 51 -9.86 -2.43 -8.75
C VAL A 51 -11.22 -3.09 -8.88
N ASP A 52 -11.27 -4.41 -8.70
CA ASP A 52 -12.52 -5.17 -8.65
C ASP A 52 -12.36 -6.40 -7.73
N GLU A 53 -13.40 -7.24 -7.65
CA GLU A 53 -13.42 -8.50 -6.90
C GLU A 53 -12.95 -8.34 -5.44
N ILE A 54 -13.43 -7.26 -4.82
CA ILE A 54 -13.05 -6.88 -3.46
C ILE A 54 -13.69 -7.85 -2.46
N CYS A 55 -12.86 -8.38 -1.57
CA CYS A 55 -13.29 -9.26 -0.49
C CYS A 55 -12.61 -8.84 0.82
N ILE A 56 -13.43 -8.43 1.79
CA ILE A 56 -13.02 -8.15 3.17
C ILE A 56 -13.82 -9.08 4.07
N ARG A 57 -13.16 -10.03 4.71
CA ARG A 57 -13.83 -11.04 5.55
C ARG A 57 -13.05 -11.38 6.82
N PRO A 58 -13.70 -11.41 7.99
CA PRO A 58 -15.09 -10.98 8.24
C PRO A 58 -15.25 -9.46 8.04
N ASP A 59 -16.50 -8.98 7.96
CA ASP A 59 -16.83 -7.55 7.93
C ASP A 59 -16.95 -6.95 9.35
N ALA A 60 -17.18 -7.77 10.37
CA ALA A 60 -17.09 -7.43 11.78
C ALA A 60 -16.21 -8.44 12.55
N ILE A 61 -15.21 -7.95 13.30
CA ILE A 61 -14.24 -8.80 14.02
C ILE A 61 -13.94 -8.19 15.39
N PRO A 62 -13.89 -8.98 16.48
CA PRO A 62 -13.41 -8.46 17.77
C PRO A 62 -11.93 -8.08 17.72
N VAL A 63 -11.52 -7.18 18.61
CA VAL A 63 -10.11 -6.96 18.92
C VAL A 63 -9.45 -8.31 19.23
N GLY A 64 -8.25 -8.54 18.71
CA GLY A 64 -7.59 -9.86 18.78
C GLY A 64 -7.80 -10.75 17.55
N GLY A 65 -8.88 -10.54 16.80
CA GLY A 65 -9.19 -11.34 15.63
C GLY A 65 -8.29 -11.06 14.41
N SER A 66 -8.68 -11.60 13.27
CA SER A 66 -7.99 -11.36 12.00
C SER A 66 -8.97 -11.14 10.87
N VAL A 67 -8.60 -10.26 9.95
CA VAL A 67 -9.36 -9.97 8.72
C VAL A 67 -8.52 -10.35 7.50
N GLN A 68 -9.16 -10.99 6.52
CA GLN A 68 -8.61 -11.26 5.21
C GLN A 68 -9.07 -10.15 4.26
N LEU A 69 -8.12 -9.52 3.59
CA LEU A 69 -8.35 -8.52 2.57
C LEU A 69 -7.89 -9.09 1.24
N ALA A 70 -8.70 -9.00 0.20
CA ALA A 70 -8.35 -9.41 -1.15
C ALA A 70 -9.04 -8.52 -2.19
N PHE A 71 -8.39 -8.36 -3.33
CA PHE A 71 -8.90 -7.61 -4.47
C PHE A 71 -8.11 -7.98 -5.73
N VAL A 72 -8.65 -7.64 -6.90
CA VAL A 72 -7.97 -7.82 -8.19
C VAL A 72 -7.73 -6.46 -8.82
N LEU A 73 -6.52 -6.24 -9.33
CA LEU A 73 -6.21 -5.10 -10.20
C LEU A 73 -6.25 -5.55 -11.65
N TYR A 74 -7.03 -4.86 -12.47
CA TYR A 74 -7.05 -5.04 -13.92
C TYR A 74 -6.34 -3.88 -14.60
N SER A 75 -5.44 -4.18 -15.52
CA SER A 75 -4.76 -3.19 -16.35
C SER A 75 -5.74 -2.56 -17.33
N THR A 76 -5.85 -1.23 -17.29
CA THR A 76 -6.56 -0.44 -18.31
C THR A 76 -5.58 0.25 -19.28
N ALA A 77 -4.27 0.03 -19.10
CA ALA A 77 -3.24 0.55 -19.98
C ALA A 77 -3.22 -0.18 -21.33
N ARG A 78 -2.82 0.54 -22.39
CA ARG A 78 -2.55 -0.03 -23.73
C ARG A 78 -1.17 -0.71 -23.84
N ARG A 79 -0.33 -0.59 -22.80
CA ARG A 79 1.03 -1.12 -22.74
C ARG A 79 1.30 -1.70 -21.36
N ARG A 80 2.35 -2.50 -21.23
CA ARG A 80 2.86 -2.94 -19.93
C ARG A 80 3.22 -1.73 -19.05
N GLN A 81 3.00 -1.86 -17.75
CA GLN A 81 3.29 -0.83 -16.75
C GLN A 81 3.88 -1.45 -15.48
N ASP A 82 4.82 -0.75 -14.85
CA ASP A 82 5.34 -1.09 -13.53
C ASP A 82 4.39 -0.59 -12.44
N LEU A 83 4.01 -1.50 -11.54
CA LEU A 83 3.12 -1.24 -10.41
C LEU A 83 3.83 -1.51 -9.10
N LEU A 84 3.83 -0.51 -8.21
CA LEU A 84 4.09 -0.65 -6.79
C LEU A 84 2.76 -0.60 -6.05
N ILE A 85 2.41 -1.70 -5.40
CA ILE A 85 1.11 -1.90 -4.76
C ILE A 85 1.32 -2.09 -3.26
N ASP A 86 0.71 -1.19 -2.50
CA ASP A 86 0.66 -1.21 -1.04
C ASP A 86 -0.81 -1.24 -0.58
N LEU A 87 -1.02 -1.51 0.71
CA LEU A 87 -2.33 -1.55 1.35
C LEU A 87 -2.34 -0.61 2.55
N ALA A 88 -3.28 0.32 2.59
CA ALA A 88 -3.50 1.20 3.73
C ALA A 88 -4.72 0.74 4.52
N VAL A 89 -4.56 0.55 5.83
CA VAL A 89 -5.68 0.44 6.77
C VAL A 89 -5.71 1.68 7.65
N HIS A 90 -6.82 2.39 7.61
CA HIS A 90 -7.08 3.58 8.41
C HIS A 90 -7.62 3.14 9.76
N TYR A 91 -6.71 2.95 10.71
CA TYR A 91 -7.04 2.45 12.03
C TYR A 91 -7.69 3.53 12.89
N VAL A 92 -8.82 3.19 13.52
CA VAL A 92 -9.41 4.01 14.59
C VAL A 92 -8.42 4.12 15.76
N LYS A 93 -8.31 5.32 16.31
CA LYS A 93 -7.45 5.70 17.44
C LYS A 93 -8.28 5.94 18.69
N ALA A 94 -7.62 6.04 19.84
CA ALA A 94 -8.28 6.26 21.14
C ALA A 94 -9.26 7.44 21.17
N GLY A 95 -8.94 8.54 20.46
CA GLY A 95 -9.78 9.73 20.37
C GLY A 95 -10.81 9.72 19.25
N GLY A 96 -11.11 8.58 18.64
CA GLY A 96 -12.09 8.44 17.55
C GLY A 96 -11.60 8.82 16.15
N GLY A 97 -10.49 9.56 16.03
CA GLY A 97 -9.84 9.82 14.75
C GLY A 97 -9.22 8.57 14.11
N THR A 98 -8.84 8.65 12.83
CA THR A 98 -8.22 7.54 12.08
C THR A 98 -6.80 7.85 11.64
N SER A 99 -5.94 6.83 11.56
CA SER A 99 -4.58 6.96 11.03
C SER A 99 -4.22 5.80 10.13
N ALA A 100 -3.67 6.11 8.95
CA ALA A 100 -3.26 5.11 7.98
C ALA A 100 -2.02 4.33 8.44
N LYS A 101 -2.11 3.00 8.41
CA LYS A 101 -0.96 2.10 8.39
C LYS A 101 -0.82 1.50 7.01
N VAL A 102 0.31 1.77 6.38
CA VAL A 102 0.67 1.20 5.08
C VAL A 102 1.50 -0.08 5.22
N PHE A 103 0.97 -1.15 4.64
CA PHE A 103 1.58 -2.46 4.48
C PHE A 103 2.09 -2.60 3.04
N LYS A 104 3.32 -3.10 2.87
CA LYS A 104 3.83 -3.47 1.55
C LYS A 104 3.09 -4.70 1.05
N LEU A 105 2.63 -4.72 -0.22
CA LEU A 105 2.06 -5.91 -0.85
C LEU A 105 2.99 -6.48 -1.92
N LYS A 106 3.10 -5.81 -3.07
CA LYS A 106 3.78 -6.37 -4.25
C LYS A 106 4.30 -5.27 -5.16
N SER A 107 5.42 -5.54 -5.83
CA SER A 107 5.88 -4.77 -6.99
C SER A 107 5.93 -5.72 -8.18
N LEU A 108 5.40 -5.33 -9.34
CA LEU A 108 5.36 -6.18 -10.54
C LEU A 108 5.18 -5.35 -11.82
N GLN A 109 5.48 -5.96 -12.97
CA GLN A 109 5.02 -5.48 -14.28
C GLN A 109 3.70 -6.14 -14.62
N LEU A 110 2.69 -5.33 -14.94
CA LEU A 110 1.38 -5.80 -15.39
C LEU A 110 1.24 -5.50 -16.88
N ALA A 111 0.93 -6.52 -17.69
CA ALA A 111 0.73 -6.34 -19.12
C ALA A 111 -0.58 -5.57 -19.42
N SER A 112 -0.79 -5.21 -20.68
CA SER A 112 -2.05 -4.63 -21.12
C SER A 112 -3.17 -5.67 -21.04
N GLY A 113 -4.33 -5.31 -20.50
CA GLY A 113 -5.48 -6.21 -20.34
C GLY A 113 -5.36 -7.26 -19.23
N ASP A 114 -4.15 -7.50 -18.70
CA ASP A 114 -3.91 -8.48 -17.65
C ASP A 114 -4.51 -8.07 -16.29
N ALA A 115 -4.65 -9.06 -15.42
CA ALA A 115 -5.11 -8.91 -14.05
C ALA A 115 -4.15 -9.54 -13.03
N VAL A 116 -4.12 -9.01 -11.83
CA VAL A 116 -3.38 -9.58 -10.70
C VAL A 116 -4.25 -9.62 -9.44
N ARG A 117 -4.39 -10.82 -8.87
CA ARG A 117 -5.05 -11.01 -7.57
C ARG A 117 -4.08 -10.75 -6.43
N LEU A 118 -4.54 -9.99 -5.45
CA LEU A 118 -3.79 -9.59 -4.27
C LEU A 118 -4.56 -9.96 -3.02
N GLN A 119 -3.82 -10.33 -1.97
CA GLN A 119 -4.42 -10.69 -0.70
C GLN A 119 -3.49 -10.39 0.47
N LYS A 120 -4.07 -10.02 1.62
CA LYS A 120 -3.35 -9.79 2.87
C LYS A 120 -4.23 -10.13 4.06
N LYS A 121 -3.74 -11.02 4.92
CA LYS A 121 -4.30 -11.22 6.26
C LYS A 121 -3.73 -10.18 7.22
N ILE A 122 -4.59 -9.54 8.00
CA ILE A 122 -4.23 -8.58 9.04
C ILE A 122 -4.71 -9.09 10.38
N SER A 123 -3.79 -9.18 11.33
CA SER A 123 -4.10 -9.44 12.74
C SER A 123 -4.46 -8.13 13.45
N LEU A 124 -5.50 -8.19 14.27
CA LEU A 124 -5.96 -7.13 15.15
C LEU A 124 -5.59 -7.42 16.62
N ALA A 125 -4.64 -8.33 16.84
CA ALA A 125 -4.06 -8.55 18.16
C ALA A 125 -3.37 -7.28 18.65
N ASN A 126 -3.59 -6.95 19.92
CA ASN A 126 -2.87 -5.86 20.56
C ASN A 126 -1.39 -6.25 20.67
N LEU A 127 -0.54 -5.27 20.36
CA LEU A 127 0.90 -5.35 20.50
C LEU A 127 1.34 -4.29 21.50
N THR A 128 2.54 -4.44 22.08
CA THR A 128 3.16 -3.43 22.95
C THR A 128 3.24 -2.05 22.28
N THR A 129 3.42 -2.03 20.96
CA THR A 129 3.53 -0.81 20.15
C THR A 129 2.21 -0.38 19.49
N ARG A 130 1.14 -1.17 19.61
CA ARG A 130 -0.12 -0.92 18.91
C ARG A 130 -1.32 -1.52 19.61
N ARG A 131 -2.21 -0.63 20.05
CA ARG A 131 -3.56 -0.99 20.47
C ARG A 131 -4.55 -0.76 19.33
N HIS A 132 -5.48 -1.68 19.16
CA HIS A 132 -6.62 -1.55 18.26
C HIS A 132 -7.84 -1.05 19.04
N TYR A 133 -8.64 -0.21 18.39
CA TYR A 133 -9.84 0.39 18.96
C TYR A 133 -11.06 -0.03 18.14
N PRO A 134 -12.21 -0.26 18.78
CA PRO A 134 -13.47 -0.52 18.09
C PRO A 134 -13.86 0.62 17.15
N GLY A 135 -14.65 0.31 16.13
CA GLY A 135 -15.15 1.25 15.12
C GLY A 135 -14.90 0.78 13.69
N VAL A 136 -15.14 1.66 12.72
CA VAL A 136 -14.99 1.35 11.29
C VAL A 136 -13.58 1.67 10.81
N HIS A 137 -12.88 0.67 10.27
CA HIS A 137 -11.53 0.77 9.73
C HIS A 137 -11.60 0.74 8.20
N ARG A 138 -11.31 1.87 7.54
CA ARG A 138 -11.30 1.96 6.08
C ARG A 138 -10.06 1.31 5.48
N VAL A 139 -10.19 0.77 4.28
CA VAL A 139 -9.11 0.11 3.56
C VAL A 139 -8.96 0.69 2.16
N GLU A 140 -7.73 0.96 1.76
CA GLU A 140 -7.36 1.45 0.44
C GLU A 140 -6.22 0.60 -0.14
N ALA A 141 -6.29 0.31 -1.43
CA ALA A 141 -5.12 -0.08 -2.21
C ALA A 141 -4.37 1.20 -2.59
N LEU A 142 -3.06 1.23 -2.41
CA LEU A 142 -2.21 2.32 -2.89
C LEU A 142 -1.43 1.80 -4.10
N VAL A 143 -1.75 2.27 -5.30
CA VAL A 143 -1.10 1.83 -6.54
C VAL A 143 -0.31 2.99 -7.12
N ASN A 144 1.02 2.85 -7.18
CA ASN A 144 1.94 3.94 -7.54
C ASN A 144 1.63 5.23 -6.75
N GLY A 145 1.36 5.08 -5.44
CA GLY A 145 0.99 6.16 -4.53
C GLY A 145 -0.46 6.65 -4.62
N GLN A 146 -1.24 6.21 -5.61
CA GLN A 146 -2.62 6.63 -5.76
C GLN A 146 -3.56 5.79 -4.88
N PRO A 147 -4.35 6.43 -3.98
CA PRO A 147 -5.30 5.72 -3.16
C PRO A 147 -6.53 5.30 -3.96
N MET A 148 -6.91 4.04 -3.81
CA MET A 148 -8.11 3.45 -4.38
C MET A 148 -8.89 2.79 -3.23
N PRO A 149 -10.02 3.36 -2.78
CA PRO A 149 -10.83 2.77 -1.72
C PRO A 149 -11.30 1.37 -2.10
N ILE A 150 -11.13 0.42 -1.17
CA ILE A 150 -11.55 -0.98 -1.35
C ILE A 150 -12.49 -1.45 -0.24
N GLY A 151 -13.13 -0.52 0.46
CA GLY A 151 -14.13 -0.81 1.50
C GLY A 151 -13.63 -0.61 2.93
N SER A 152 -14.27 -1.29 3.87
CA SER A 152 -14.00 -1.18 5.31
C SER A 152 -14.42 -2.45 6.05
N PHE A 153 -13.89 -2.62 7.26
CA PHE A 153 -14.40 -3.59 8.24
C PHE A 153 -14.61 -2.91 9.59
N THR A 154 -15.45 -3.50 10.43
CA THR A 154 -15.72 -3.04 11.79
C THR A 154 -14.90 -3.87 12.78
N VAL A 155 -14.21 -3.18 13.69
CA VAL A 155 -13.63 -3.81 14.87
C VAL A 155 -14.61 -3.66 16.02
N THR A 156 -14.94 -4.76 16.69
CA THR A 156 -15.80 -4.77 17.88
C THR A 156 -14.93 -4.85 19.14
N GLY A 157 -15.49 -4.40 20.27
CA GLY A 157 -14.87 -4.51 21.59
C GLY A 157 -14.69 -5.96 22.04
#